data_AF-M0LYU0-F1
#
_entry.id   AF-M0LYU0-F1
#
_cell.length_a   1.000
_cell.length_b   1.000
_cell.length_c   1.000
_cell.angle_alpha   90.00
_cell.angle_beta   90.00
_cell.angle_gamma   90.00
#
_symmetry.space_group_name_H-M   'P 1'
#
loop_
_entity.id
_entity.type
_entity.pdbx_description
1 polymer ?
#
loop_
_entity_poly.entity_id
_entity_poly.type
_entity_poly.pdbx_seq_one_letter_code
_entity_poly.pdbx_strand_id
1 'polypeptide(L)'
;MNGGFEPSAGLGLLARGGLRAAILVGALQFVPLASAHGGTVRIVQWASLLPLVIGLVVVAASIYLGRTLDSGTAHYAVYGVFCGLVLVAAGGVGLVQLSQIQSFSVSQSPIPEAAFYPATLLVGALVLTGSFVVVRLRWPSRPRYAILGVVLGLWISYSAAMDALGVYGPTNPMGYLLELALPVTVGYILWRDCRHLLADLRRDRLARRFGAGIALLAAVFFLFSSGMLSFAIDDGVGLSWTRIDLELFPILAPLATWPALELFVPRLPFVTPVLEAVLPPDLFATPPYVPFRAALSPGVVLFVGLLGGLVGLNGAAIAHFWKGDGADAGGNDTTTNAITGALALTAPNACCCCGPVLAEFAVVLLGPSTAMPLYWLFIDLASPVGMVFFGVTVLALTGNLVRADRMSQEPRSCIVRVDAPSAKASGD
;
A
#
# COMPACT_ATOMS: atom_id res chain seq x y z
N MET A 1 37.31 39.80 1.93
CA MET A 1 36.43 38.83 1.24
C MET A 1 37.02 37.44 1.43
N ASN A 2 36.60 36.71 2.46
CA ASN A 2 36.94 35.30 2.69
C ASN A 2 35.62 34.58 2.96
N GLY A 3 35.01 34.02 1.92
CA GLY A 3 33.80 33.22 2.03
C GLY A 3 34.17 31.78 2.34
N GLY A 4 34.09 31.38 3.61
CA GLY A 4 34.23 30.00 4.04
C GLY A 4 33.02 29.18 3.60
N PHE A 5 33.30 28.11 2.85
CA PHE A 5 32.32 27.12 2.40
C PHE A 5 32.00 26.21 3.59
N GLU A 6 30.88 26.43 4.28
CA GLU A 6 30.40 25.51 5.32
C GLU A 6 29.89 24.20 4.66
N PRO A 7 30.48 23.03 4.96
CA PRO A 7 29.98 21.77 4.45
C PRO A 7 28.60 21.46 5.04
N SER A 8 27.63 21.36 4.12
CA SER A 8 26.21 21.13 4.36
C SER A 8 25.88 20.03 5.38
N ALA A 9 24.95 20.34 6.29
CA ALA A 9 24.36 19.44 7.29
C ALA A 9 23.73 18.14 6.73
N GLY A 10 23.59 18.02 5.40
CA GLY A 10 23.00 16.84 4.74
C GLY A 10 23.87 15.58 4.81
N LEU A 11 25.20 15.72 4.85
CA LEU A 11 26.11 14.57 4.87
C LEU A 11 25.99 13.76 6.17
N GLY A 12 25.75 14.45 7.30
CA GLY A 12 25.59 13.82 8.60
C GLY A 12 24.32 13.00 8.75
N LEU A 13 23.24 13.36 8.03
CA LEU A 13 21.98 12.62 8.06
C LEU A 13 22.07 11.32 7.24
N LEU A 14 22.74 11.37 6.08
CA LEU A 14 23.01 10.20 5.25
C LEU A 14 23.96 9.22 5.95
N ALA A 15 25.02 9.71 6.61
CA ALA A 15 25.93 8.87 7.37
C ALA A 15 25.26 8.17 8.56
N ARG A 16 24.38 8.88 9.28
CA ARG A 16 23.60 8.30 10.40
C ARG A 16 22.56 7.28 9.93
N GLY A 17 21.93 7.52 8.78
CA GLY A 17 21.04 6.55 8.14
C GLY A 17 21.78 5.29 7.70
N GLY A 18 22.94 5.45 7.05
CA GLY A 18 23.80 4.35 6.61
C GLY A 18 24.33 3.51 7.76
N LEU A 19 24.76 4.14 8.86
CA LEU A 19 25.23 3.43 10.05
C LEU A 19 24.11 2.60 10.72
N ARG A 20 22.90 3.15 10.81
CA ARG A 20 21.74 2.43 11.35
C ARG A 20 21.35 1.23 10.48
N ALA A 21 21.36 1.41 9.16
CA ALA A 21 21.12 0.32 8.22
C ALA A 21 22.21 -0.76 8.33
N ALA A 22 23.49 -0.37 8.45
CA ALA A 22 24.60 -1.30 8.62
C ALA A 22 24.53 -2.08 9.95
N ILE A 23 24.11 -1.44 11.04
CA ILE A 23 23.87 -2.11 12.34
C ILE A 23 22.70 -3.10 12.24
N LEU A 24 21.59 -2.71 11.59
CA LEU A 24 20.44 -3.60 11.35
C LEU A 24 20.84 -4.81 10.48
N VAL A 25 21.60 -4.60 9.41
CA VAL A 25 22.14 -5.66 8.54
C VAL A 25 23.14 -6.53 9.28
N GLY A 26 24.01 -5.94 10.11
CA GLY A 26 24.97 -6.66 10.94
C GLY A 26 24.30 -7.48 12.04
N ALA A 27 23.16 -7.04 12.61
CA ALA A 27 22.43 -7.80 13.62
C ALA A 27 21.77 -9.07 13.03
N LEU A 28 21.45 -9.05 11.73
CA LEU A 28 20.81 -10.18 11.03
C LEU A 28 21.72 -11.41 10.88
N GLN A 29 23.04 -11.27 11.02
CA GLN A 29 23.97 -12.41 10.95
C GLN A 29 23.88 -13.37 12.15
N PHE A 30 23.23 -12.95 13.24
CA PHE A 30 23.04 -13.77 14.43
C PHE A 30 21.75 -14.60 14.41
N VAL A 31 20.95 -14.50 13.32
CA VAL A 31 19.75 -15.31 13.12
C VAL A 31 20.17 -16.65 12.47
N PRO A 32 19.87 -17.81 13.07
CA PRO A 32 20.27 -19.11 12.53
C PRO A 32 19.69 -19.35 11.14
N LEU A 33 20.52 -19.89 10.24
CA LEU A 33 20.18 -20.21 8.85
C LEU A 33 19.23 -21.42 8.80
N ALA A 34 17.95 -21.18 8.49
CA ALA A 34 17.00 -22.22 8.11
C ALA A 34 16.93 -22.29 6.58
N SER A 35 17.44 -23.38 6.00
CA SER A 35 17.27 -23.70 4.57
C SER A 35 15.98 -24.51 4.40
N ALA A 36 14.98 -23.92 3.76
CA ALA A 36 13.69 -24.55 3.51
C ALA A 36 13.49 -24.77 2.00
N HIS A 37 13.93 -25.94 1.53
CA HIS A 37 13.42 -26.69 0.37
C HIS A 37 14.15 -26.62 -0.99
N GLY A 38 14.27 -27.82 -1.58
CA GLY A 38 14.65 -28.10 -2.96
C GLY A 38 13.46 -28.65 -3.75
N GLY A 39 12.63 -27.76 -4.28
CA GLY A 39 11.58 -28.07 -5.26
C GLY A 39 11.90 -27.43 -6.61
N THR A 40 11.75 -28.18 -7.71
CA THR A 40 12.02 -27.69 -9.07
C THR A 40 10.80 -27.00 -9.66
N VAL A 41 10.54 -25.74 -9.28
CA VAL A 41 9.56 -24.91 -9.99
C VAL A 41 10.22 -24.37 -11.27
N ARG A 42 9.61 -24.63 -12.44
CA ARG A 42 10.18 -24.25 -13.76
C ARG A 42 10.10 -22.76 -14.09
N ILE A 43 9.17 -22.02 -13.49
CA ILE A 43 9.11 -20.55 -13.62
C ILE A 43 9.80 -19.93 -12.41
N VAL A 44 10.98 -19.35 -12.66
CA VAL A 44 11.74 -18.65 -11.62
C VAL A 44 11.00 -17.38 -11.19
N GLN A 45 10.70 -17.26 -9.89
CA GLN A 45 10.07 -16.10 -9.25
C GLN A 45 10.69 -14.75 -9.69
N TRP A 46 12.00 -14.76 -9.98
CA TRP A 46 12.79 -13.66 -10.51
C TRP A 46 12.25 -13.05 -11.81
N ALA A 47 11.56 -13.84 -12.65
CA ALA A 47 10.93 -13.34 -13.87
C ALA A 47 9.92 -12.22 -13.58
N SER A 48 9.27 -12.25 -12.41
CA SER A 48 8.33 -11.21 -11.97
C SER A 48 8.99 -9.89 -11.57
N LEU A 49 10.32 -9.88 -11.31
CA LEU A 49 11.05 -8.63 -11.12
C LEU A 49 11.11 -7.79 -12.41
N LEU A 50 11.12 -8.43 -13.57
CA LEU A 50 11.21 -7.72 -14.85
C LEU A 50 10.03 -6.74 -15.06
N PRO A 51 8.75 -7.16 -15.03
CA PRO A 51 7.64 -6.23 -15.14
C PRO A 51 7.61 -5.22 -13.98
N LEU A 52 8.04 -5.60 -12.77
CA LEU A 52 8.14 -4.67 -11.64
C LEU A 52 9.13 -3.54 -11.92
N VAL A 53 10.36 -3.87 -12.33
CA VAL A 53 11.42 -2.89 -12.63
C VAL A 53 11.05 -2.04 -13.84
N ILE A 54 10.53 -2.65 -14.92
CA ILE A 54 10.04 -1.91 -16.09
C ILE A 54 8.94 -0.94 -15.67
N GLY A 55 7.99 -1.39 -14.85
CA GLY A 55 6.93 -0.54 -14.32
C GLY A 55 7.46 0.67 -13.54
N LEU A 56 8.44 0.45 -12.64
CA LEU A 56 9.10 1.53 -11.91
C LEU A 56 9.81 2.52 -12.83
N VAL A 57 10.52 2.03 -13.85
CA VAL A 57 11.18 2.87 -14.86
C VAL A 57 10.14 3.68 -15.65
N VAL A 58 9.03 3.07 -16.06
CA VAL A 58 7.93 3.76 -16.76
C VAL A 58 7.29 4.84 -15.88
N VAL A 59 7.06 4.56 -14.59
CA VAL A 59 6.56 5.57 -13.63
C VAL A 59 7.55 6.72 -13.51
N ALA A 60 8.83 6.44 -13.27
CA ALA A 60 9.87 7.45 -13.10
C ALA A 60 10.05 8.30 -14.38
N ALA A 61 10.09 7.66 -15.55
CA ALA A 61 10.18 8.33 -16.84
C ALA A 61 8.94 9.19 -17.11
N SER A 62 7.73 8.71 -16.78
CA SER A 62 6.49 9.47 -16.95
C SER A 62 6.43 10.69 -16.03
N ILE A 63 6.89 10.56 -14.78
CA ILE A 63 7.00 11.69 -13.84
C ILE A 63 8.04 12.69 -14.34
N TYR A 64 9.21 12.21 -14.77
CA TYR A 64 10.27 13.06 -15.30
C TYR A 64 9.81 13.82 -16.55
N LEU A 65 9.22 13.11 -17.50
CA LEU A 65 8.74 13.68 -18.75
C LEU A 65 7.57 14.64 -18.54
N GLY A 66 6.66 14.33 -17.61
CA GLY A 66 5.58 15.24 -17.21
C GLY A 66 6.07 16.53 -16.55
N ARG A 67 7.32 16.58 -16.08
CA ARG A 67 7.95 17.79 -15.54
C ARG A 67 8.72 18.58 -16.59
N THR A 68 9.25 17.92 -17.62
CA THR A 68 10.08 18.57 -18.65
C THR A 68 9.29 19.02 -19.87
N LEU A 69 8.15 18.38 -20.14
CA LEU A 69 7.29 18.74 -21.27
C LEU A 69 6.24 19.78 -20.88
N ASP A 70 5.73 20.49 -21.90
CA ASP A 70 4.69 21.50 -21.75
C ASP A 70 3.44 20.97 -21.04
N SER A 71 2.74 21.87 -20.35
CA SER A 71 1.53 21.59 -19.57
C SER A 71 0.41 20.92 -20.35
N GLY A 72 0.36 21.11 -21.67
CA GLY A 72 -0.55 20.40 -22.57
C GLY A 72 -0.35 18.88 -22.55
N THR A 73 0.82 18.38 -22.16
CA THR A 73 1.16 16.94 -22.14
C THR A 73 1.02 16.27 -20.77
N ALA A 74 0.68 17.00 -19.72
CA ALA A 74 0.58 16.48 -18.35
C ALA A 74 -0.38 15.28 -18.22
N HIS A 75 -1.43 15.22 -19.05
CA HIS A 75 -2.35 14.10 -19.07
C HIS A 75 -1.69 12.79 -19.55
N TYR A 76 -0.73 12.86 -20.47
CA TYR A 76 0.05 11.68 -20.90
C TYR A 76 0.94 11.16 -19.79
N ALA A 77 1.50 12.04 -18.95
CA ALA A 77 2.27 11.63 -17.78
C ALA A 77 1.39 10.84 -16.78
N VAL A 78 0.15 11.27 -16.55
CA VAL A 78 -0.81 10.55 -15.69
C VAL A 78 -1.11 9.15 -16.26
N TYR A 79 -1.34 9.03 -17.57
CA TYR A 79 -1.53 7.72 -18.20
C TYR A 79 -0.27 6.85 -18.14
N GLY A 80 0.90 7.42 -18.38
CA GLY A 80 2.18 6.71 -18.29
C GLY A 80 2.45 6.20 -16.88
N VAL A 81 2.19 7.01 -15.85
CA VAL A 81 2.26 6.58 -14.44
C VAL A 81 1.27 5.45 -14.17
N PHE A 82 0.03 5.55 -14.65
CA PHE A 82 -0.96 4.49 -14.48
C PHE A 82 -0.48 3.17 -15.12
N CYS A 83 -0.02 3.21 -16.38
CA CYS A 83 0.52 2.05 -17.07
C CYS A 83 1.72 1.44 -16.34
N GLY A 84 2.65 2.27 -15.87
CA GLY A 84 3.78 1.82 -15.08
C GLY A 84 3.35 1.15 -13.77
N LEU A 85 2.36 1.71 -13.06
CA LEU A 85 1.81 1.11 -11.85
C LEU A 85 1.11 -0.22 -12.11
N VAL A 86 0.42 -0.38 -13.24
CA VAL A 86 -0.15 -1.68 -13.65
C VAL A 86 0.95 -2.74 -13.78
N LEU A 87 2.08 -2.40 -14.39
CA LEU A 87 3.23 -3.30 -14.50
C LEU A 87 3.87 -3.60 -13.14
N VAL A 88 3.98 -2.59 -12.26
CA VAL A 88 4.46 -2.79 -10.88
C VAL A 88 3.56 -3.74 -10.11
N ALA A 89 2.24 -3.56 -10.20
CA ALA A 89 1.27 -4.43 -9.54
C ALA A 89 1.33 -5.86 -10.11
N ALA A 90 1.40 -6.01 -11.44
CA ALA A 90 1.53 -7.32 -12.08
C ALA A 90 2.81 -8.04 -11.64
N GLY A 91 3.95 -7.34 -11.61
CA GLY A 91 5.21 -7.89 -11.11
C GLY A 91 5.15 -8.21 -9.62
N GLY A 92 4.53 -7.36 -8.80
CA GLY A 92 4.32 -7.61 -7.37
C GLY A 92 3.43 -8.84 -7.11
N VAL A 93 2.31 -8.96 -7.83
CA VAL A 93 1.45 -10.16 -7.77
C VAL A 93 2.23 -11.39 -8.21
N GLY A 94 2.98 -11.31 -9.30
CA GLY A 94 3.83 -12.41 -9.77
C GLY A 94 4.88 -12.83 -8.76
N LEU A 95 5.51 -11.89 -8.04
CA LEU A 95 6.49 -12.21 -6.99
C LEU A 95 5.86 -12.96 -5.82
N VAL A 96 4.65 -12.57 -5.42
CA VAL A 96 3.93 -13.21 -4.31
C VAL A 96 3.42 -14.59 -4.73
N GLN A 97 2.76 -14.69 -5.88
CA GLN A 97 2.12 -15.93 -6.35
C GLN A 97 3.12 -16.99 -6.81
N LEU A 98 4.29 -16.58 -7.32
CA LEU A 98 5.36 -17.50 -7.69
C LEU A 98 6.37 -17.72 -6.55
N SER A 99 6.12 -17.18 -5.35
CA SER A 99 6.99 -17.44 -4.21
C SER A 99 7.00 -18.93 -3.90
N GLN A 100 8.19 -19.48 -3.69
CA GLN A 100 8.37 -20.92 -3.42
C GLN A 100 8.04 -21.28 -1.97
N ILE A 101 7.67 -20.31 -1.15
CA ILE A 101 7.45 -20.54 0.28
C ILE A 101 6.02 -21.02 0.53
N GLN A 102 5.82 -22.33 0.35
CA GLN A 102 4.49 -22.95 0.35
C GLN A 102 4.01 -23.45 1.72
N SER A 103 4.87 -23.52 2.73
CA SER A 103 4.47 -23.98 4.06
C SER A 103 5.39 -23.44 5.15
N PHE A 104 4.85 -22.58 6.01
CA PHE A 104 5.51 -22.20 7.26
C PHE A 104 4.80 -22.89 8.41
N SER A 105 5.56 -23.56 9.27
CA SER A 105 5.04 -24.00 10.56
C SER A 105 5.20 -22.87 11.57
N VAL A 106 4.17 -22.63 12.40
CA VAL A 106 4.22 -21.68 13.54
C VAL A 106 5.44 -21.94 14.44
N SER A 107 5.89 -23.20 14.50
CA SER A 107 7.10 -23.59 15.25
C SER A 107 8.42 -22.99 14.72
N GLN A 108 8.40 -22.33 13.55
CA GLN A 108 9.57 -21.70 12.92
C GLN A 108 9.62 -20.19 13.15
N SER A 109 8.65 -19.59 13.86
CA SER A 109 8.72 -18.17 14.20
C SER A 109 9.92 -17.90 15.13
N PRO A 110 10.79 -16.93 14.79
CA PRO A 110 11.91 -16.55 15.66
C PRO A 110 11.45 -15.81 16.92
N ILE A 111 10.22 -15.30 16.94
CA ILE A 111 9.61 -14.62 18.09
C ILE A 111 8.50 -15.50 18.66
N PRO A 112 8.54 -15.85 19.96
CA PRO A 112 7.47 -16.60 20.60
C PRO A 112 6.14 -15.83 20.50
N GLU A 113 5.07 -16.50 20.12
CA GLU A 113 3.74 -15.90 19.99
C GLU A 113 3.28 -15.19 21.28
N ALA A 114 3.63 -15.77 22.43
CA ALA A 114 3.36 -15.19 23.75
C ALA A 114 3.94 -13.77 23.94
N ALA A 115 4.99 -13.40 23.19
CA ALA A 115 5.56 -12.06 23.23
C ALA A 115 4.75 -11.04 22.42
N PHE A 116 3.92 -11.47 21.46
CA PHE A 116 3.08 -10.56 20.67
C PHE A 116 1.94 -9.98 21.49
N TYR A 117 1.31 -10.75 22.37
CA TYR A 117 0.20 -10.30 23.22
C TYR A 117 0.51 -9.02 24.02
N PRO A 118 1.54 -8.99 24.90
CA PRO A 118 1.86 -7.79 25.67
C PRO A 118 2.34 -6.63 24.78
N ALA A 119 3.03 -6.92 23.67
CA ALA A 119 3.46 -5.89 22.74
C ALA A 119 2.27 -5.22 22.04
N THR A 120 1.32 -6.01 21.54
CA THR A 120 0.10 -5.54 20.89
C THR A 120 -0.78 -4.72 21.84
N LEU A 121 -0.91 -5.15 23.10
CA LEU A 121 -1.56 -4.36 24.16
C LEU A 121 -0.86 -3.03 24.41
N LEU A 122 0.45 -3.05 24.63
CA LEU A 122 1.25 -1.85 24.91
C LEU A 122 1.14 -0.85 23.78
N VAL A 123 1.33 -1.31 22.54
CA VAL A 123 1.26 -0.49 21.34
C VAL A 123 -0.14 0.06 21.14
N GLY A 124 -1.18 -0.75 21.25
CA GLY A 124 -2.56 -0.28 21.15
C GLY A 124 -2.91 0.76 22.21
N ALA A 125 -2.46 0.57 23.46
CA ALA A 125 -2.62 1.53 24.53
C ALA A 125 -1.88 2.85 24.27
N LEU A 126 -0.64 2.79 23.76
CA LEU A 126 0.15 3.96 23.38
C LEU A 126 -0.51 4.73 22.22
N VAL A 127 -1.01 4.04 21.20
CA VAL A 127 -1.73 4.68 20.08
C VAL A 127 -3.02 5.33 20.57
N LEU A 128 -3.80 4.64 21.40
CA LEU A 128 -5.05 5.14 21.96
C LEU A 128 -4.82 6.40 22.80
N THR A 129 -3.95 6.31 23.81
CA THR A 129 -3.69 7.39 24.76
C THR A 129 -2.90 8.53 24.12
N GLY A 130 -1.86 8.20 23.35
CA GLY A 130 -1.02 9.16 22.65
C GLY A 130 -1.80 9.96 21.62
N SER A 131 -2.65 9.32 20.81
CA SER A 131 -3.49 10.04 19.85
C SER A 131 -4.49 10.96 20.55
N PHE A 132 -5.10 10.51 21.64
CA PHE A 132 -6.02 11.34 22.42
C PHE A 132 -5.32 12.58 22.97
N VAL A 133 -4.17 12.41 23.64
CA VAL A 133 -3.39 13.51 24.23
C VAL A 133 -2.89 14.47 23.15
N VAL A 134 -2.22 13.97 22.11
CA VAL A 134 -1.64 14.80 21.04
C VAL A 134 -2.73 15.60 20.32
N VAL A 135 -3.87 14.97 20.00
CA VAL A 135 -4.96 15.69 19.32
C VAL A 135 -5.61 16.71 20.23
N ARG A 136 -5.81 16.42 21.52
CA ARG A 136 -6.37 17.38 22.47
C ARG A 136 -5.48 18.61 22.63
N LEU A 137 -4.16 18.42 22.64
CA LEU A 137 -3.20 19.51 22.78
C LEU A 137 -3.03 20.31 21.49
N ARG A 138 -2.95 19.64 20.34
CA ARG A 138 -2.60 20.29 19.06
C ARG A 138 -3.81 20.73 18.24
N TRP A 139 -4.95 20.05 18.37
CA TRP A 139 -6.18 20.31 17.62
C TRP A 139 -7.44 20.16 18.49
N PRO A 140 -7.63 21.00 19.53
CA PRO A 140 -8.76 20.88 20.46
C PRO A 140 -10.13 20.99 19.78
N SER A 141 -10.22 21.71 18.65
CA SER A 141 -11.44 21.88 17.86
C SER A 141 -11.76 20.71 16.91
N ARG A 142 -10.92 19.67 16.87
CA ARG A 142 -11.08 18.54 15.94
C ARG A 142 -11.04 17.18 16.67
N PRO A 143 -12.01 16.93 17.58
CA PRO A 143 -12.03 15.69 18.39
C PRO A 143 -12.14 14.41 17.56
N ARG A 144 -12.68 14.49 16.34
CA ARG A 144 -12.76 13.37 15.38
C ARG A 144 -11.40 12.70 15.08
N TYR A 145 -10.29 13.43 15.12
CA TYR A 145 -8.96 12.82 14.93
C TYR A 145 -8.53 12.00 16.15
N ALA A 146 -8.94 12.41 17.35
CA ALA A 146 -8.72 11.62 18.57
C ALA A 146 -9.55 10.33 18.51
N ILE A 147 -10.80 10.41 18.04
CA ILE A 147 -11.67 9.24 17.85
C ILE A 147 -11.03 8.24 16.88
N LEU A 148 -10.50 8.70 15.74
CA LEU A 148 -9.78 7.82 14.80
C LEU A 148 -8.59 7.12 15.48
N GLY A 149 -7.79 7.85 16.25
CA GLY A 149 -6.66 7.27 16.99
C GLY A 149 -7.09 6.28 18.08
N VAL A 150 -8.22 6.54 18.77
CA VAL A 150 -8.82 5.61 19.73
C VAL A 150 -9.30 4.34 19.03
N VAL A 151 -10.03 4.46 17.92
CA VAL A 151 -10.50 3.32 17.13
C VAL A 151 -9.32 2.47 16.64
N LEU A 152 -8.23 3.10 16.16
CA LEU A 152 -7.03 2.39 15.74
C LEU A 152 -6.29 1.72 16.92
N GLY A 153 -6.18 2.39 18.07
CA GLY A 153 -5.56 1.80 19.25
C GLY A 153 -6.35 0.59 19.78
N LEU A 154 -7.69 0.68 19.77
CA LEU A 154 -8.58 -0.45 20.05
C LEU A 154 -8.41 -1.55 19.01
N TRP A 155 -8.34 -1.21 17.72
CA TRP A 155 -8.14 -2.16 16.63
C TRP A 155 -6.87 -2.98 16.82
N ILE A 156 -5.75 -2.30 17.12
CA ILE A 156 -4.46 -2.93 17.38
C ILE A 156 -4.56 -3.84 18.60
N SER A 157 -5.10 -3.35 19.72
CA SER A 157 -5.12 -4.10 20.99
C SER A 157 -6.23 -5.15 21.11
N TYR A 158 -7.20 -5.20 20.18
CA TYR A 158 -8.45 -5.95 20.34
C TYR A 158 -8.25 -7.43 20.67
N SER A 159 -7.49 -8.16 19.85
CA SER A 159 -7.30 -9.61 20.02
C SER A 159 -6.65 -9.91 21.37
N ALA A 160 -5.55 -9.24 21.68
CA ALA A 160 -4.81 -9.43 22.92
C ALA A 160 -5.61 -8.98 24.16
N ALA A 161 -6.41 -7.91 24.06
CA ALA A 161 -7.22 -7.42 25.17
C ALA A 161 -8.39 -8.37 25.47
N MET A 162 -9.08 -8.86 24.44
CA MET A 162 -10.18 -9.80 24.61
C MET A 162 -9.69 -11.16 25.10
N ASP A 163 -8.50 -11.59 24.66
CA ASP A 163 -7.88 -12.83 25.10
C ASP A 163 -7.48 -12.75 26.58
N ALA A 164 -6.83 -11.64 26.98
CA ALA A 164 -6.48 -11.38 28.38
C ALA A 164 -7.71 -11.32 29.31
N LEU A 165 -8.89 -10.96 28.79
CA LEU A 165 -10.15 -10.97 29.54
C LEU A 165 -10.87 -12.34 29.53
N GLY A 166 -10.38 -13.31 28.75
CA GLY A 166 -11.02 -14.62 28.59
C GLY A 166 -12.34 -14.59 27.81
N VAL A 167 -12.58 -13.53 27.02
CA VAL A 167 -13.83 -13.33 26.24
C VAL A 167 -13.54 -13.29 24.73
N TYR A 168 -12.30 -13.57 24.32
CA TYR A 168 -11.97 -13.65 22.91
C TYR A 168 -12.73 -14.79 22.24
N GLY A 169 -13.40 -14.43 21.15
CA GLY A 169 -14.06 -15.37 20.26
C GLY A 169 -14.02 -14.80 18.85
N PRO A 170 -13.73 -15.62 17.83
CA PRO A 170 -13.69 -15.16 16.44
C PRO A 170 -15.03 -14.55 15.98
N THR A 171 -16.15 -14.93 16.61
CA THR A 171 -17.50 -14.42 16.34
C THR A 171 -17.95 -13.34 17.32
N ASN A 172 -17.03 -12.75 18.10
CA ASN A 172 -17.38 -11.75 19.10
C ASN A 172 -17.92 -10.46 18.44
N PRO A 173 -19.11 -9.96 18.83
CA PRO A 173 -19.76 -8.80 18.21
C PRO A 173 -18.90 -7.52 18.23
N MET A 174 -18.01 -7.38 19.21
CA MET A 174 -17.11 -6.23 19.31
C MET A 174 -16.10 -6.19 18.16
N GLY A 175 -15.65 -7.34 17.65
CA GLY A 175 -14.76 -7.41 16.49
C GLY A 175 -15.42 -6.80 15.26
N TYR A 176 -16.65 -7.23 14.94
CA TYR A 176 -17.43 -6.67 13.83
C TYR A 176 -17.73 -5.18 14.00
N LEU A 177 -18.06 -4.75 15.23
CA LEU A 177 -18.31 -3.34 15.52
C LEU A 177 -17.06 -2.49 15.27
N LEU A 178 -15.90 -2.97 15.70
CA LEU A 178 -14.63 -2.28 15.53
C LEU A 178 -14.21 -2.25 14.05
N GLU A 179 -14.43 -3.35 13.33
CA GLU A 179 -14.27 -3.47 11.88
C GLU A 179 -15.07 -2.45 11.08
N LEU A 180 -16.31 -2.20 11.49
CA LEU A 180 -17.17 -1.18 10.89
C LEU A 180 -16.85 0.23 11.37
N ALA A 181 -16.45 0.39 12.63
CA ALA A 181 -16.16 1.70 13.22
C ALA A 181 -15.03 2.42 12.50
N LEU A 182 -14.00 1.69 12.04
CA LEU A 182 -12.86 2.29 11.34
C LEU A 182 -13.25 2.94 9.99
N PRO A 183 -13.82 2.24 8.99
CA PRO A 183 -14.21 2.85 7.72
C PRO A 183 -15.27 3.93 7.91
N VAL A 184 -16.19 3.79 8.87
CA VAL A 184 -17.18 4.82 9.20
C VAL A 184 -16.49 6.09 9.73
N THR A 185 -15.52 5.95 10.64
CA THR A 185 -14.78 7.09 11.21
C THR A 185 -13.94 7.80 10.14
N VAL A 186 -13.24 7.04 9.31
CA VAL A 186 -12.48 7.59 8.17
C VAL A 186 -13.42 8.30 7.20
N GLY A 187 -14.52 7.65 6.79
CA GLY A 187 -15.52 8.23 5.91
C GLY A 187 -16.12 9.52 6.47
N TYR A 188 -16.42 9.57 7.77
CA TYR A 188 -16.90 10.78 8.45
C TYR A 188 -15.86 11.91 8.41
N ILE A 189 -14.59 11.62 8.67
CA ILE A 189 -13.50 12.61 8.59
C ILE A 189 -13.39 13.15 7.17
N LEU A 190 -13.32 12.28 6.16
CA LEU A 190 -13.21 12.70 4.76
C LEU A 190 -14.43 13.51 4.31
N TRP A 191 -15.64 13.10 4.70
CA TRP A 191 -16.86 13.83 4.38
C TRP A 191 -16.92 15.20 5.05
N ARG A 192 -16.47 15.31 6.31
CA ARG A 192 -16.54 16.57 7.06
C ARG A 192 -15.41 17.54 6.69
N ASP A 193 -14.21 17.02 6.50
CA ASP A 193 -12.99 17.83 6.38
C ASP A 193 -12.44 17.93 4.98
N CYS A 194 -12.79 17.01 4.08
CA CYS A 194 -12.31 16.99 2.70
C CYS A 194 -13.43 17.27 1.70
N ARG A 195 -14.58 17.81 2.15
CA ARG A 195 -15.78 17.97 1.30
C ARG A 195 -15.52 18.79 0.04
N HIS A 196 -14.63 19.78 0.11
CA HIS A 196 -14.35 20.69 -1.00
C HIS A 196 -13.48 19.96 -2.02
N LEU A 197 -12.37 19.38 -1.57
CA LEU A 197 -11.53 18.52 -2.38
C LEU A 197 -12.34 17.40 -3.04
N LEU A 198 -13.16 16.66 -2.30
CA LEU A 198 -13.99 15.58 -2.85
C LEU A 198 -14.97 16.07 -3.92
N ALA A 199 -15.54 17.27 -3.75
CA ALA A 199 -16.40 17.88 -4.76
C ALA A 199 -15.62 18.21 -6.04
N ASP A 200 -14.39 18.71 -5.91
CA ASP A 200 -13.53 19.07 -7.04
C ASP A 200 -12.99 17.84 -7.77
N LEU A 201 -12.54 16.82 -7.03
CA LEU A 201 -12.16 15.51 -7.58
C LEU A 201 -13.31 14.83 -8.33
N ARG A 202 -14.55 14.98 -7.84
CA ARG A 202 -15.73 14.44 -8.52
C ARG A 202 -16.02 15.15 -9.85
N ARG A 203 -15.71 16.44 -9.97
CA ARG A 203 -15.88 17.24 -11.18
C ARG A 203 -14.76 16.99 -12.20
N ASP A 204 -13.55 16.73 -11.73
CA ASP A 204 -12.40 16.46 -12.60
C ASP A 204 -12.41 15.02 -13.15
N ARG A 205 -12.74 14.88 -14.44
CA ARG A 205 -12.83 13.57 -15.11
C ARG A 205 -11.51 12.80 -15.12
N LEU A 206 -10.37 13.49 -15.25
CA LEU A 206 -9.06 12.84 -15.30
C LEU A 206 -8.71 12.30 -13.91
N ALA A 207 -8.80 13.16 -12.89
CA ALA A 207 -8.55 12.78 -11.49
C ALA A 207 -9.44 11.62 -11.04
N ARG A 208 -10.74 11.68 -11.36
CA ARG A 208 -11.70 10.62 -11.01
C ARG A 208 -11.36 9.29 -11.69
N ARG A 209 -11.03 9.29 -12.98
CA ARG A 209 -10.67 8.06 -13.72
C ARG A 209 -9.36 7.47 -13.21
N PHE A 210 -8.35 8.32 -13.02
CA PHE A 210 -7.06 7.90 -12.48
C PHE A 210 -7.22 7.34 -11.07
N GLY A 211 -7.89 8.05 -10.17
CA GLY A 211 -8.14 7.57 -8.81
C GLY A 211 -8.96 6.28 -8.75
N ALA A 212 -9.99 6.12 -9.60
CA ALA A 212 -10.74 4.88 -9.70
C ALA A 212 -9.87 3.71 -10.21
N GLY A 213 -9.01 3.98 -11.20
CA GLY A 213 -8.05 3.00 -11.69
C GLY A 213 -7.05 2.58 -10.60
N ILE A 214 -6.50 3.54 -9.86
CA ILE A 214 -5.58 3.29 -8.75
C ILE A 214 -6.27 2.51 -7.62
N ALA A 215 -7.52 2.85 -7.27
CA ALA A 215 -8.29 2.10 -6.28
C ALA A 215 -8.50 0.65 -6.71
N LEU A 216 -8.89 0.42 -7.96
CA LEU A 216 -9.08 -0.92 -8.52
C LEU A 216 -7.76 -1.71 -8.53
N LEU A 217 -6.68 -1.08 -8.97
CA LEU A 217 -5.36 -1.70 -9.03
C LEU A 217 -4.87 -2.12 -7.63
N ALA A 218 -4.99 -1.21 -6.65
CA ALA A 218 -4.66 -1.50 -5.26
C ALA A 218 -5.55 -2.62 -4.69
N ALA A 219 -6.86 -2.60 -4.99
CA ALA A 219 -7.78 -3.64 -4.54
C ALA A 219 -7.40 -5.02 -5.09
N VAL A 220 -7.14 -5.12 -6.39
CA VAL A 220 -6.70 -6.37 -7.04
C VAL A 220 -5.38 -6.85 -6.42
N PHE A 221 -4.40 -5.94 -6.26
CA PHE A 221 -3.13 -6.27 -5.62
C PHE A 221 -3.32 -6.81 -4.19
N PHE A 222 -4.14 -6.14 -3.36
CA PHE A 222 -4.42 -6.59 -1.99
C PHE A 222 -5.13 -7.94 -1.96
N LEU A 223 -6.07 -8.19 -2.87
CA LEU A 223 -6.74 -9.48 -2.96
C LEU A 223 -5.76 -10.60 -3.31
N PHE A 224 -4.87 -10.40 -4.29
CA PHE A 224 -3.83 -11.38 -4.61
C PHE A 224 -2.84 -11.57 -3.46
N SER A 225 -2.45 -10.49 -2.81
CA SER A 225 -1.43 -10.51 -1.77
C SER A 225 -1.93 -11.10 -0.46
N SER A 226 -3.23 -11.00 -0.17
CA SER A 226 -3.88 -11.68 0.97
C SER A 226 -4.27 -13.13 0.69
N GLY A 227 -3.98 -13.65 -0.51
CA GLY A 227 -4.40 -14.99 -0.94
C GLY A 227 -5.90 -15.12 -1.23
N MET A 228 -6.66 -14.02 -1.16
CA MET A 228 -8.07 -13.97 -1.52
C MET A 228 -8.27 -14.10 -3.04
N LEU A 229 -7.26 -13.75 -3.83
CA LEU A 229 -7.13 -14.19 -5.22
C LEU A 229 -5.84 -15.00 -5.33
N SER A 230 -5.88 -16.12 -6.05
CA SER A 230 -4.67 -16.90 -6.31
C SER A 230 -4.77 -17.67 -7.61
N PHE A 231 -3.61 -17.88 -8.23
CA PHE A 231 -3.43 -18.85 -9.30
C PHE A 231 -2.67 -20.03 -8.72
N ALA A 232 -3.29 -21.21 -8.69
CA ALA A 232 -2.54 -22.43 -8.41
C ALA A 232 -1.98 -22.93 -9.74
N ILE A 233 -0.65 -22.95 -9.90
CA ILE A 233 -0.02 -23.61 -11.03
C ILE A 233 0.07 -25.08 -10.63
N ASP A 234 -0.78 -25.91 -11.23
CA ASP A 234 -0.84 -27.35 -11.00
C ASP A 234 -0.31 -28.06 -12.27
N ASP A 235 0.53 -29.07 -12.08
CA ASP A 235 1.06 -29.90 -13.17
C ASP A 235 -0.03 -30.81 -13.77
N GLY A 236 -1.24 -30.79 -13.21
CA GLY A 236 -2.45 -31.44 -13.75
C GLY A 236 -2.46 -32.95 -13.50
N VAL A 237 -1.61 -33.45 -12.62
CA VAL A 237 -1.50 -34.88 -12.30
C VAL A 237 -2.46 -35.23 -11.16
N GLY A 238 -3.49 -36.03 -11.46
CA GLY A 238 -4.35 -36.66 -10.45
C GLY A 238 -5.56 -35.85 -9.98
N LEU A 239 -5.78 -34.65 -10.53
CA LEU A 239 -6.91 -33.82 -10.13
C LEU A 239 -7.84 -33.55 -11.32
N SER A 240 -9.11 -33.94 -11.19
CA SER A 240 -10.14 -33.78 -12.23
C SER A 240 -10.91 -32.47 -12.06
N TRP A 241 -10.19 -31.34 -12.12
CA TRP A 241 -10.75 -30.00 -11.99
C TRP A 241 -11.58 -29.61 -13.23
N THR A 242 -12.82 -30.10 -13.32
CA THR A 242 -13.70 -29.88 -14.49
C THR A 242 -14.91 -29.01 -14.19
N ARG A 243 -15.16 -28.68 -12.92
CA ARG A 243 -16.35 -27.95 -12.49
C ARG A 243 -15.98 -26.64 -11.80
N ILE A 244 -16.84 -25.64 -12.00
CA ILE A 244 -16.80 -24.42 -11.21
C ILE A 244 -17.47 -24.76 -9.89
N ASP A 245 -16.73 -24.61 -8.79
CA ASP A 245 -17.21 -24.90 -7.45
C ASP A 245 -17.40 -23.59 -6.68
N LEU A 246 -18.50 -23.54 -5.93
CA LEU A 246 -18.89 -22.43 -5.07
C LEU A 246 -19.06 -22.97 -3.65
N GLU A 247 -18.25 -22.49 -2.72
CA GLU A 247 -18.29 -22.94 -1.32
C GLU A 247 -18.41 -21.75 -0.37
N LEU A 248 -19.13 -21.94 0.74
CA LEU A 248 -19.22 -20.96 1.82
C LEU A 248 -18.43 -21.47 3.01
N PHE A 249 -17.46 -20.68 3.47
CA PHE A 249 -16.62 -21.04 4.60
C PHE A 249 -16.29 -19.81 5.45
N PRO A 250 -16.08 -19.97 6.77
CA PRO A 250 -15.70 -18.86 7.63
C PRO A 250 -14.23 -18.46 7.40
N ILE A 251 -13.98 -17.18 7.18
CA ILE A 251 -12.64 -16.59 7.15
C ILE A 251 -12.52 -15.56 8.26
N LEU A 252 -11.41 -15.57 9.00
CA LEU A 252 -11.04 -14.47 9.89
C LEU A 252 -10.58 -13.25 9.07
N ALA A 253 -11.26 -12.12 9.17
CA ALA A 253 -10.92 -10.93 8.38
C ALA A 253 -11.32 -9.59 9.04
N PRO A 254 -10.35 -8.85 9.64
CA PRO A 254 -9.16 -9.33 10.34
C PRO A 254 -9.37 -9.55 11.86
N LEU A 255 -10.42 -8.98 12.46
CA LEU A 255 -10.73 -9.07 13.90
C LEU A 255 -11.87 -10.05 14.19
N ALA A 256 -12.74 -10.32 13.22
CA ALA A 256 -13.88 -11.21 13.33
C ALA A 256 -13.99 -12.18 12.14
N THR A 257 -14.69 -13.29 12.36
CA THR A 257 -14.95 -14.29 11.30
C THR A 257 -16.12 -13.88 10.43
N TRP A 258 -15.90 -13.77 9.13
CA TRP A 258 -16.93 -13.49 8.16
C TRP A 258 -17.26 -14.72 7.33
N PRO A 259 -18.51 -14.87 6.87
CA PRO A 259 -18.79 -15.82 5.79
C PRO A 259 -18.06 -15.35 4.53
N ALA A 260 -17.26 -16.24 3.95
CA ALA A 260 -16.59 -16.04 2.68
C ALA A 260 -17.21 -16.94 1.62
N LEU A 261 -17.40 -16.38 0.42
CA LEU A 261 -17.73 -17.13 -0.78
C LEU A 261 -16.43 -17.47 -1.49
N GLU A 262 -16.09 -18.75 -1.57
CA GLU A 262 -15.08 -19.26 -2.48
C GLU A 262 -15.68 -19.52 -3.85
N LEU A 263 -15.03 -19.00 -4.87
CA LEU A 263 -15.23 -19.34 -6.27
C LEU A 263 -13.94 -19.97 -6.78
N PHE A 264 -14.05 -21.24 -7.19
CA PHE A 264 -12.98 -21.95 -7.87
C PHE A 264 -13.33 -22.10 -9.35
N VAL A 265 -12.46 -21.58 -10.23
CA VAL A 265 -12.61 -21.66 -11.69
C VAL A 265 -11.42 -22.43 -12.27
N PRO A 266 -11.60 -23.67 -12.76
CA PRO A 266 -10.50 -24.49 -13.24
C PRO A 266 -9.77 -23.93 -14.47
N ARG A 267 -10.50 -23.20 -15.33
CA ARG A 267 -9.98 -22.61 -16.57
C ARG A 267 -10.58 -21.23 -16.79
N LEU A 268 -9.73 -20.22 -16.87
CA LEU A 268 -10.14 -18.86 -17.22
C LEU A 268 -10.21 -18.72 -18.75
N PRO A 269 -11.40 -18.46 -19.34
CA PRO A 269 -11.61 -18.51 -20.80
C PRO A 269 -10.77 -17.49 -21.58
N PHE A 270 -10.30 -16.41 -20.94
CA PHE A 270 -9.52 -15.35 -21.60
C PHE A 270 -8.02 -15.41 -21.32
N VAL A 271 -7.60 -16.06 -20.22
CA VAL A 271 -6.19 -16.06 -19.78
C VAL A 271 -5.43 -17.23 -20.39
N THR A 272 -6.05 -18.41 -20.40
CA THR A 272 -5.47 -19.62 -20.99
C THR A 272 -5.05 -19.45 -22.46
N PRO A 273 -5.89 -18.92 -23.39
CA PRO A 273 -5.48 -18.75 -24.78
C PRO A 273 -4.39 -17.68 -24.96
N VAL A 274 -4.31 -16.67 -24.09
CA VAL A 274 -3.24 -15.66 -24.13
C VAL A 274 -1.92 -16.26 -23.65
N LEU A 275 -1.92 -17.04 -22.56
CA LEU A 275 -0.72 -17.74 -22.10
C LEU A 275 -0.21 -18.73 -23.15
N GLU A 276 -1.12 -19.50 -23.78
CA GLU A 276 -0.79 -20.43 -24.87
C GLU A 276 -0.18 -19.72 -26.09
N ALA A 277 -0.63 -18.48 -26.38
CA ALA A 277 -0.09 -17.70 -27.50
C ALA A 277 1.26 -17.04 -27.21
N VAL A 278 1.57 -16.75 -25.94
CA VAL A 278 2.77 -15.99 -25.54
C VAL A 278 3.92 -16.90 -25.09
N LEU A 279 3.63 -18.07 -24.53
CA LEU A 279 4.64 -18.97 -23.98
C LEU A 279 5.07 -20.03 -25.03
N PRO A 280 6.36 -20.42 -25.07
CA PRO A 280 6.82 -21.45 -25.98
C PRO A 280 6.09 -22.78 -25.73
N PRO A 281 5.68 -23.52 -26.78
CA PRO A 281 4.95 -24.79 -26.64
C PRO A 281 5.77 -25.86 -25.90
N ASP A 282 7.09 -25.73 -25.90
CA ASP A 282 8.02 -26.70 -25.28
C ASP A 282 8.19 -26.46 -23.76
N LEU A 283 7.66 -25.34 -23.24
CA LEU A 283 7.85 -24.96 -21.84
C LEU A 283 7.05 -25.86 -20.89
N PHE A 284 5.92 -26.41 -21.34
CA PHE A 284 5.03 -27.28 -20.57
C PHE A 284 4.77 -28.60 -21.31
N ALA A 285 4.84 -29.72 -20.59
CA ALA A 285 4.57 -31.05 -21.15
C ALA A 285 3.07 -31.28 -21.47
N THR A 286 2.20 -30.45 -20.89
CA THR A 286 0.74 -30.40 -21.07
C THR A 286 0.31 -28.93 -21.09
N PRO A 287 -0.80 -28.56 -21.76
CA PRO A 287 -1.28 -27.19 -21.74
C PRO A 287 -1.53 -26.77 -20.28
N PRO A 288 -0.96 -25.62 -19.83
CA PRO A 288 -1.00 -25.25 -18.42
C PRO A 288 -2.45 -25.02 -17.98
N TYR A 289 -2.90 -25.84 -17.03
CA TYR A 289 -4.12 -25.55 -16.29
C TYR A 289 -3.75 -24.52 -15.22
N VAL A 290 -4.33 -23.32 -15.32
CA VAL A 290 -4.16 -22.27 -14.32
C VAL A 290 -5.50 -22.08 -13.60
N PRO A 291 -5.84 -22.95 -12.63
CA PRO A 291 -7.00 -22.74 -11.80
C PRO A 291 -6.90 -21.40 -11.08
N PHE A 292 -8.03 -20.69 -11.10
CA PHE A 292 -8.21 -19.42 -10.43
C PHE A 292 -9.08 -19.63 -9.20
N ARG A 293 -8.56 -19.21 -8.05
CA ARG A 293 -9.28 -19.21 -6.78
C ARG A 293 -9.58 -17.77 -6.39
N ALA A 294 -10.83 -17.52 -6.03
CA ALA A 294 -11.27 -16.24 -5.48
C ALA A 294 -12.09 -16.46 -4.21
N ALA A 295 -11.70 -15.85 -3.11
CA ALA A 295 -12.47 -15.81 -1.86
C ALA A 295 -12.91 -14.37 -1.59
N LEU A 296 -14.21 -14.16 -1.37
CA LEU A 296 -14.76 -12.85 -1.06
C LEU A 296 -15.62 -12.91 0.20
N SER A 297 -15.29 -12.10 1.19
CA SER A 297 -16.09 -11.93 2.41
C SER A 297 -16.40 -10.44 2.64
N PRO A 298 -17.45 -10.10 3.40
CA PRO A 298 -17.73 -8.71 3.74
C PRO A 298 -16.56 -8.03 4.46
N GLY A 299 -15.86 -8.73 5.36
CA GLY A 299 -14.65 -8.21 6.03
C GLY A 299 -13.54 -7.86 5.05
N VAL A 300 -13.29 -8.73 4.06
CA VAL A 300 -12.32 -8.46 2.97
C VAL A 300 -12.76 -7.26 2.14
N VAL A 301 -14.04 -7.18 1.77
CA VAL A 301 -14.58 -6.03 1.00
C VAL A 301 -14.43 -4.73 1.77
N LEU A 302 -14.69 -4.72 3.08
CA LEU A 302 -14.53 -3.54 3.94
C LEU A 302 -13.06 -3.12 4.01
N PHE A 303 -12.15 -4.07 4.26
CA PHE A 303 -10.73 -3.79 4.39
C PHE A 303 -10.09 -3.32 3.08
N VAL A 304 -10.30 -4.09 2.01
CA VAL A 304 -9.79 -3.78 0.67
C VAL A 304 -10.45 -2.51 0.13
N GLY A 305 -11.73 -2.29 0.40
CA GLY A 305 -12.45 -1.08 0.03
C GLY A 305 -11.94 0.16 0.77
N LEU A 306 -11.66 0.06 2.07
CA LEU A 306 -11.08 1.16 2.86
C LEU A 306 -9.70 1.54 2.32
N LEU A 307 -8.77 0.58 2.20
CA LEU A 307 -7.42 0.86 1.74
C LEU A 307 -7.42 1.26 0.26
N GLY A 308 -8.00 0.47 -0.63
CA GLY A 308 -8.10 0.79 -2.05
C GLY A 308 -8.78 2.14 -2.30
N GLY A 309 -9.85 2.45 -1.55
CA GLY A 309 -10.53 3.75 -1.60
C GLY A 309 -9.64 4.90 -1.16
N LEU A 310 -8.94 4.78 -0.04
CA LEU A 310 -8.00 5.80 0.45
C LEU A 310 -6.84 6.03 -0.54
N VAL A 311 -6.28 4.95 -1.10
CA VAL A 311 -5.18 5.01 -2.08
C VAL A 311 -5.65 5.65 -3.38
N GLY A 312 -6.84 5.26 -3.88
CA GLY A 312 -7.43 5.87 -5.06
C GLY A 312 -7.79 7.34 -4.89
N LEU A 313 -8.31 7.74 -3.72
CA LEU A 313 -8.58 9.16 -3.41
C LEU A 313 -7.29 9.99 -3.38
N ASN A 314 -6.21 9.46 -2.80
CA ASN A 314 -4.91 10.13 -2.82
C ASN A 314 -4.37 10.22 -4.27
N GLY A 315 -4.53 9.16 -5.07
CA GLY A 315 -4.19 9.17 -6.49
C GLY A 315 -4.98 10.21 -7.28
N ALA A 316 -6.28 10.32 -7.04
CA ALA A 316 -7.13 11.35 -7.63
C ALA A 316 -6.64 12.76 -7.27
N ALA A 317 -6.35 13.00 -5.98
CA ALA A 317 -5.82 14.28 -5.53
C ALA A 317 -4.53 14.67 -6.26
N ILE A 318 -3.61 13.73 -6.43
CA ILE A 318 -2.35 13.97 -7.15
C ILE A 318 -2.59 14.30 -8.62
N ALA A 319 -3.42 13.53 -9.31
CA ALA A 319 -3.77 13.80 -10.70
C ALA A 319 -4.48 15.15 -10.87
N HIS A 320 -5.28 15.56 -9.90
CA HIS A 320 -5.94 16.87 -9.89
C HIS A 320 -4.93 18.02 -9.77
N PHE A 321 -3.98 17.93 -8.83
CA PHE A 321 -2.97 18.98 -8.64
C PHE A 321 -1.95 19.05 -9.80
N TRP A 322 -1.55 17.91 -10.37
CA TRP A 322 -0.66 17.90 -11.55
C TRP A 322 -1.24 18.64 -12.76
N LYS A 323 -2.58 18.68 -12.88
CA LYS A 323 -3.25 19.44 -13.93
C LYS A 323 -3.23 20.95 -13.64
N GLY A 324 -3.35 21.35 -12.37
CA GLY A 324 -3.38 22.75 -11.94
C GLY A 324 -2.01 23.45 -12.03
N ASP A 325 -0.93 22.74 -11.73
CA ASP A 325 0.43 23.31 -11.69
C ASP A 325 1.01 23.59 -13.09
N GLY A 326 0.53 22.90 -14.13
CA GLY A 326 0.95 23.16 -15.52
C GLY A 326 0.47 24.52 -16.07
N ALA A 327 -0.56 25.13 -15.48
CA ALA A 327 -1.10 26.40 -15.98
C ALA A 327 -0.32 27.63 -15.48
N ASP A 328 0.39 27.54 -14.36
CA ASP A 328 1.01 28.67 -13.65
C ASP A 328 2.54 28.50 -13.42
N ALA A 329 3.21 27.65 -14.21
CA ALA A 329 4.60 27.23 -14.01
C ALA A 329 5.63 28.38 -14.20
N GLY A 330 5.84 29.14 -13.11
CA GLY A 330 6.89 30.14 -12.94
C GLY A 330 7.48 30.20 -11.52
N GLY A 331 7.40 29.12 -10.73
CA GLY A 331 7.86 29.13 -9.33
C GLY A 331 8.42 27.79 -8.83
N ASN A 332 9.64 27.82 -8.31
CA ASN A 332 10.47 26.69 -7.84
C ASN A 332 9.92 25.92 -6.61
N ASP A 333 8.86 26.39 -5.95
CA ASP A 333 8.31 25.76 -4.72
C ASP A 333 7.43 24.52 -4.97
N THR A 334 7.12 24.22 -6.23
CA THR A 334 6.27 23.10 -6.67
C THR A 334 6.93 21.71 -6.53
N THR A 335 8.26 21.66 -6.43
CA THR A 335 9.05 20.41 -6.36
C THR A 335 8.82 19.61 -5.08
N THR A 336 8.48 20.26 -3.96
CA THR A 336 8.29 19.60 -2.66
C THR A 336 6.91 18.95 -2.55
N ASN A 337 5.88 19.54 -3.17
CA ASN A 337 4.51 19.04 -3.11
C ASN A 337 4.29 17.79 -3.98
N ALA A 338 4.91 17.72 -5.17
CA ALA A 338 4.79 16.56 -6.06
C ALA A 338 5.56 15.32 -5.53
N ILE A 339 6.73 15.51 -4.90
CA ILE A 339 7.50 14.42 -4.27
C ILE A 339 6.78 13.92 -3.01
N THR A 340 6.17 14.83 -2.23
CA THR A 340 5.33 14.46 -1.09
C THR A 340 4.09 13.67 -1.54
N GLY A 341 3.50 14.00 -2.70
CA GLY A 341 2.40 13.25 -3.31
C GLY A 341 2.78 11.84 -3.79
N ALA A 342 3.93 11.69 -4.47
CA ALA A 342 4.41 10.37 -4.91
C ALA A 342 4.81 9.48 -3.71
N LEU A 343 5.46 10.03 -2.69
CA LEU A 343 5.73 9.35 -1.42
C LEU A 343 4.46 9.05 -0.63
N ALA A 344 3.42 9.88 -0.74
CA ALA A 344 2.11 9.64 -0.16
C ALA A 344 1.35 8.48 -0.82
N LEU A 345 1.70 8.09 -2.05
CA LEU A 345 1.19 6.88 -2.70
C LEU A 345 2.05 5.66 -2.36
N THR A 346 3.37 5.79 -2.27
CA THR A 346 4.25 4.62 -2.08
C THR A 346 4.46 4.24 -0.61
N ALA A 347 4.48 5.20 0.32
CA ALA A 347 4.74 4.93 1.73
C ALA A 347 3.56 4.25 2.46
N PRO A 348 2.28 4.59 2.20
CA PRO A 348 1.15 3.92 2.85
C PRO A 348 0.67 2.66 2.12
N ASN A 349 1.09 2.40 0.87
CA ASN A 349 0.70 1.19 0.15
C ASN A 349 1.42 -0.07 0.64
N ALA A 350 2.35 0.07 1.58
CA ALA A 350 2.71 -1.05 2.41
C ALA A 350 1.52 -1.38 3.33
N CYS A 351 0.97 -2.56 3.19
CA CYS A 351 0.06 -3.16 4.15
C CYS A 351 0.77 -4.42 4.66
N CYS A 352 0.15 -5.19 5.55
CA CYS A 352 0.61 -6.56 5.86
C CYS A 352 0.97 -7.36 4.58
N CYS A 353 0.30 -7.05 3.47
CA CYS A 353 0.52 -7.59 2.13
C CYS A 353 1.86 -7.22 1.46
N CYS A 354 2.50 -6.12 1.84
CA CYS A 354 3.86 -5.80 1.37
C CYS A 354 4.95 -6.48 2.19
N GLY A 355 4.58 -7.08 3.33
CA GLY A 355 5.46 -7.95 4.11
C GLY A 355 6.06 -9.07 3.27
N PRO A 356 5.25 -9.87 2.55
CA PRO A 356 5.74 -10.81 1.55
C PRO A 356 6.68 -10.16 0.55
N VAL A 357 6.33 -9.06 -0.10
CA VAL A 357 7.20 -8.42 -1.10
C VAL A 357 8.54 -7.94 -0.50
N LEU A 358 8.52 -7.31 0.67
CA LEU A 358 9.73 -6.85 1.39
C LEU A 358 10.56 -8.03 1.91
N ALA A 359 9.91 -9.08 2.37
CA ALA A 359 10.56 -10.32 2.76
C ALA A 359 11.23 -10.94 1.54
N GLU A 360 10.56 -11.03 0.40
CA GLU A 360 11.16 -11.51 -0.85
C GLU A 360 12.34 -10.63 -1.28
N PHE A 361 12.22 -9.29 -1.24
CA PHE A 361 13.38 -8.42 -1.44
C PHE A 361 14.51 -8.67 -0.44
N ALA A 362 14.19 -8.95 0.82
CA ALA A 362 15.19 -9.37 1.80
C ALA A 362 15.76 -10.76 1.47
N VAL A 363 14.99 -11.71 0.94
CA VAL A 363 15.49 -13.02 0.46
C VAL A 363 16.51 -12.76 -0.64
N VAL A 364 16.18 -11.87 -1.58
CA VAL A 364 17.04 -11.50 -2.69
C VAL A 364 18.36 -10.88 -2.23
N LEU A 365 18.28 -9.89 -1.33
CA LEU A 365 19.41 -9.06 -0.96
C LEU A 365 20.27 -9.66 0.15
N LEU A 366 19.64 -10.37 1.08
CA LEU A 366 20.21 -10.80 2.36
C LEU A 366 20.09 -12.32 2.58
N GLY A 367 19.48 -13.05 1.65
CA GLY A 367 19.28 -14.50 1.71
C GLY A 367 18.01 -14.94 2.44
N PRO A 368 17.51 -16.17 2.22
CA PRO A 368 16.27 -16.67 2.81
C PRO A 368 16.20 -16.60 4.35
N SER A 369 17.34 -16.77 5.02
CA SER A 369 17.43 -16.82 6.48
C SER A 369 17.10 -15.50 7.18
N THR A 370 17.34 -14.36 6.52
CA THR A 370 17.12 -13.02 7.08
C THR A 370 15.73 -12.48 6.75
N ALA A 371 15.12 -12.97 5.68
CA ALA A 371 13.76 -12.63 5.29
C ALA A 371 12.69 -13.31 6.15
N MET A 372 12.97 -14.51 6.67
CA MET A 372 12.00 -15.32 7.40
C MET A 372 11.43 -14.60 8.65
N PRO A 373 12.22 -13.95 9.51
CA PRO A 373 11.68 -13.15 10.62
C PRO A 373 10.82 -11.97 10.15
N LEU A 374 11.22 -11.30 9.08
CA LEU A 374 10.48 -10.15 8.53
C LEU A 374 9.12 -10.61 7.99
N TYR A 375 9.09 -11.73 7.27
CA TYR A 375 7.86 -12.33 6.76
C TYR A 375 6.86 -12.61 7.89
N TRP A 376 7.33 -13.24 8.99
CA TRP A 376 6.51 -13.54 10.16
C TRP A 376 5.90 -12.32 10.82
N LEU A 377 6.64 -11.20 10.87
CA LEU A 377 6.14 -9.94 11.42
C LEU A 377 4.97 -9.35 10.63
N PHE A 378 4.74 -9.77 9.39
CA PHE A 378 3.69 -9.23 8.53
C PHE A 378 2.61 -10.23 8.13
N ILE A 379 2.91 -11.53 8.07
CA ILE A 379 1.90 -12.56 7.74
C ILE A 379 0.92 -12.79 8.88
N ASP A 380 1.39 -12.72 10.12
CA ASP A 380 0.52 -12.91 11.28
C ASP A 380 -0.30 -11.63 11.50
N LEU A 381 -1.62 -11.72 11.31
CA LEU A 381 -2.54 -10.62 11.58
C LEU A 381 -2.55 -10.23 13.07
N ALA A 382 -2.12 -11.11 13.98
CA ALA A 382 -1.93 -10.81 15.39
C ALA A 382 -0.61 -10.05 15.67
N SER A 383 0.27 -9.93 14.67
CA SER A 383 1.55 -9.22 14.83
C SER A 383 1.31 -7.73 15.12
N PRO A 384 1.93 -7.19 16.19
CA PRO A 384 1.84 -5.76 16.49
C PRO A 384 2.40 -4.91 15.35
N VAL A 385 3.37 -5.43 14.59
CA VAL A 385 4.00 -4.70 13.48
C VAL A 385 3.02 -4.53 12.32
N GLY A 386 2.33 -5.61 11.91
CA GLY A 386 1.33 -5.54 10.85
C GLY A 386 0.18 -4.59 11.19
N MET A 387 -0.29 -4.64 12.45
CA MET A 387 -1.39 -3.80 12.93
C MET A 387 -1.01 -2.32 13.06
N VAL A 388 0.21 -2.02 13.54
CA VAL A 388 0.74 -0.64 13.53
C VAL A 388 0.90 -0.14 12.12
N PHE A 389 1.44 -0.96 11.23
CA PHE A 389 1.63 -0.59 9.84
C PHE A 389 0.30 -0.17 9.23
N PHE A 390 -0.73 -1.00 9.38
CA PHE A 390 -2.08 -0.72 8.92
C PHE A 390 -2.62 0.60 9.51
N GLY A 391 -2.52 0.80 10.82
CA GLY A 391 -2.98 2.02 11.46
C GLY A 391 -2.26 3.28 10.98
N VAL A 392 -0.94 3.21 10.82
CA VAL A 392 -0.12 4.31 10.27
C VAL A 392 -0.51 4.61 8.83
N THR A 393 -0.73 3.59 8.00
CA THR A 393 -1.20 3.74 6.62
C THR A 393 -2.53 4.47 6.56
N VAL A 394 -3.52 4.06 7.35
CA VAL A 394 -4.84 4.70 7.39
C VAL A 394 -4.71 6.17 7.82
N LEU A 395 -3.93 6.44 8.87
CA LEU A 395 -3.68 7.80 9.35
C LEU A 395 -2.97 8.67 8.31
N ALA A 396 -1.95 8.13 7.63
CA ALA A 396 -1.18 8.83 6.61
C ALA A 396 -2.05 9.18 5.40
N LEU A 397 -2.78 8.21 4.84
CA LEU A 397 -3.65 8.43 3.68
C LEU A 397 -4.80 9.39 3.99
N THR A 398 -5.41 9.26 5.16
CA THR A 398 -6.48 10.17 5.60
C THR A 398 -5.93 11.57 5.84
N GLY A 399 -4.78 11.66 6.53
CA GLY A 399 -4.11 12.92 6.85
C GLY A 399 -3.64 13.67 5.59
N ASN A 400 -3.16 12.95 4.58
CA ASN A 400 -2.77 13.51 3.29
C ASN A 400 -3.95 14.16 2.58
N LEU A 401 -5.13 13.53 2.57
CA LEU A 401 -6.35 14.10 1.99
C LEU A 401 -6.81 15.35 2.76
N VAL A 402 -6.79 15.31 4.09
CA VAL A 402 -7.13 16.48 4.93
C VAL A 402 -6.16 17.63 4.69
N ARG A 403 -4.87 17.34 4.52
CA ARG A 403 -3.86 18.35 4.20
C ARG A 403 -4.08 18.92 2.80
N ALA A 404 -4.33 18.07 1.81
CA ALA A 404 -4.62 18.44 0.44
C ALA A 404 -5.83 19.38 0.33
N ASP A 405 -6.92 19.09 1.05
CA ASP A 405 -8.11 19.95 1.07
C ASP A 405 -7.80 21.34 1.64
N ARG A 406 -7.01 21.43 2.72
CA ARG A 406 -6.60 22.73 3.26
C ARG A 406 -5.76 23.54 2.26
N MET A 407 -4.80 22.90 1.60
CA MET A 407 -3.98 23.55 0.58
C MET A 407 -4.83 24.07 -0.59
N SER A 408 -5.90 23.35 -0.96
CA SER A 408 -6.83 23.78 -2.01
C SER A 408 -7.69 25.00 -1.63
N GLN A 409 -7.86 25.25 -0.33
CA GLN A 409 -8.68 26.35 0.20
C GLN A 409 -7.89 27.61 0.52
N GLU A 410 -6.56 27.52 0.61
CA GLU A 410 -5.75 28.72 0.80
C GLU A 410 -5.98 29.64 -0.41
N PRO A 411 -6.51 30.85 -0.20
CA PRO A 411 -6.78 31.76 -1.29
C PRO A 411 -5.46 31.97 -2.01
N ARG A 412 -5.41 31.62 -3.30
CA ARG A 412 -4.34 32.04 -4.20
C ARG A 412 -4.31 33.55 -4.08
N SER A 413 -3.44 34.07 -3.21
CA SER A 413 -3.29 35.49 -3.00
C SER A 413 -3.11 36.05 -4.40
N CYS A 414 -4.04 36.88 -4.85
CA CYS A 414 -3.90 37.57 -6.12
C CYS A 414 -2.52 38.19 -6.08
N ILE A 415 -1.56 37.58 -6.77
CA ILE A 415 -0.32 38.23 -7.13
C ILE A 415 -0.85 39.29 -8.08
N VAL A 416 -1.16 40.45 -7.53
CA VAL A 416 -1.34 41.67 -8.29
C VAL A 416 0.02 41.81 -8.95
N ARG A 417 0.08 41.39 -10.21
CA ARG A 417 1.20 41.72 -11.08
C ARG A 417 1.16 43.24 -11.13
N VAL A 418 1.95 43.88 -10.27
CA VAL A 418 2.18 45.30 -10.37
C VAL A 418 2.97 45.41 -11.66
N ASP A 419 2.25 45.68 -12.75
CA ASP A 419 2.87 45.96 -14.03
C ASP A 419 3.90 47.06 -13.77
N ALA A 420 5.18 46.71 -13.97
CA ALA A 420 6.26 47.67 -13.83
C ALA A 420 5.90 48.87 -14.73
N PRO A 421 5.96 50.11 -14.22
CA PRO A 421 5.55 51.28 -14.99
C PRO A 421 6.30 51.27 -16.31
N SER A 422 5.56 51.27 -17.42
CA SER A 422 6.14 51.31 -18.74
C SER A 422 7.08 52.51 -18.80
N ALA A 423 8.38 52.26 -18.94
CA ALA A 423 9.34 53.32 -19.21
C ALA A 423 8.94 53.95 -20.55
N LYS A 424 8.23 55.08 -20.48
CA LYS A 424 8.08 55.97 -21.61
C LYS A 424 9.50 56.39 -21.98
N ALA A 425 9.95 55.93 -23.13
CA ALA A 425 11.10 56.50 -23.82
C ALA A 425 10.84 58.01 -23.95
N SER A 426 11.57 58.79 -23.16
CA SER A 426 11.75 60.21 -23.43
C SER A 426 12.51 60.31 -24.74
N GLY A 427 11.84 60.79 -25.78
CA GLY A 427 12.53 61.44 -26.88
C GLY A 427 13.12 62.74 -26.34
N ASP A 428 14.42 62.89 -26.55
CA ASP A 428 15.09 64.12 -27.02
C ASP A 428 16.41 63.71 -27.69
#